data_AF-A0A521K3X8-F1
#
_entry.id   AF-A0A521K3X8-F1
#
_cell.length_a   1.000
_cell.length_b   1.000
_cell.length_c   1.000
_cell.angle_alpha   90.00
_cell.angle_beta   90.00
_cell.angle_gamma   90.00
#
_symmetry.space_group_name_H-M   'P 1'
#
loop_
_entity.id
_entity.type
_entity.pdbx_description
1 polymer ?
#
loop_
_entity_poly.entity_id
_entity_poly.type
_entity_poly.pdbx_seq_one_letter_code
_entity_poly.pdbx_strand_id
1 'polypeptide(L)'
;MADPFSILNVLGPYREPHEPALSYDYAIQRPTWPTAHAVRVKVSLADELDYLKTNVLGLSGGSPGQQLRMNQLLTKRIADRKLQIANDEGLFSQRLDVQVDPFSGPFAHLFPRLEAWMQENKAALRQEIQQAVGI
;
A
#
# COMPACT_ATOMS: atom_id res chain seq x y z
N MET A 1 -0.15 22.22 1.15
CA MET A 1 -0.19 21.36 -0.05
C MET A 1 1.01 20.45 0.03
N ALA A 2 0.82 19.14 -0.07
CA ALA A 2 1.94 18.22 -0.08
C ALA A 2 2.75 18.41 -1.36
N ASP A 3 4.08 18.30 -1.24
CA ASP A 3 4.95 18.46 -2.40
C ASP A 3 4.67 17.35 -3.42
N PRO A 4 4.65 17.67 -4.72
CA PRO A 4 4.50 16.66 -5.75
C PRO A 4 5.73 15.74 -5.75
N PHE A 5 5.51 14.45 -6.03
CA PHE A 5 6.56 13.47 -6.22
C PHE A 5 6.25 12.56 -7.40
N SER A 6 7.28 12.00 -8.00
CA SER A 6 7.18 10.93 -8.99
C SER A 6 7.81 9.65 -8.43
N ILE A 7 7.23 8.51 -8.76
CA ILE A 7 7.77 7.20 -8.41
C ILE A 7 8.67 6.76 -9.56
N LEU A 8 9.98 6.65 -9.31
CA LEU A 8 10.95 6.18 -10.30
C LEU A 8 11.02 4.66 -10.35
N ASN A 9 10.93 4.01 -9.19
CA ASN A 9 11.01 2.56 -9.07
C ASN A 9 10.21 2.05 -7.87
N VAL A 10 9.73 0.82 -7.96
CA VAL A 10 9.07 0.09 -6.88
C VAL A 10 9.64 -1.33 -6.84
N LEU A 11 10.17 -1.72 -5.68
CA LEU A 11 10.70 -3.06 -5.43
C LEU A 11 9.87 -3.77 -4.37
N GLY A 12 9.73 -5.09 -4.49
CA GLY A 12 8.94 -5.94 -3.59
C GLY A 12 7.90 -6.81 -4.32
N PRO A 13 7.04 -7.54 -3.59
CA PRO A 13 6.91 -7.53 -2.12
C PRO A 13 8.07 -8.23 -1.41
N TYR A 14 8.59 -7.60 -0.36
CA TYR A 14 9.49 -8.23 0.60
C TYR A 14 8.71 -8.71 1.82
N ARG A 15 9.12 -9.83 2.41
CA ARG A 15 8.55 -10.31 3.67
C ARG A 15 9.39 -9.76 4.81
N GLU A 16 8.78 -8.98 5.70
CA GLU A 16 9.49 -8.41 6.84
C GLU A 16 9.89 -9.53 7.83
N PRO A 17 11.13 -9.55 8.32
CA PRO A 17 11.54 -10.46 9.38
C PRO A 17 10.73 -10.18 10.65
N HIS A 18 10.25 -11.24 11.31
CA HIS A 18 9.55 -11.17 12.60
C HIS A 18 8.22 -10.40 12.65
N GLU A 19 7.74 -9.87 11.52
CA GLU A 19 6.46 -9.16 11.44
C GLU A 19 5.54 -9.82 10.40
N PRO A 20 4.22 -9.96 10.66
CA PRO A 20 3.25 -10.45 9.67
C PRO A 20 2.89 -9.34 8.66
N ALA A 21 3.91 -8.78 8.01
CA ALA A 21 3.77 -7.66 7.08
C ALA A 21 4.56 -7.89 5.78
N LEU A 22 4.07 -7.30 4.70
CA LEU A 22 4.80 -7.18 3.43
C LEU A 22 5.29 -5.75 3.26
N SER A 23 6.45 -5.58 2.67
CA SER A 23 7.00 -4.26 2.39
C SER A 23 7.35 -4.02 0.93
N TYR A 24 7.30 -2.75 0.56
CA TYR A 24 7.63 -2.25 -0.76
C TYR A 24 8.58 -1.07 -0.62
N ASP A 25 9.66 -1.10 -1.38
CA ASP A 25 10.64 -0.01 -1.43
C ASP A 25 10.36 0.87 -2.64
N TYR A 26 10.04 2.13 -2.39
CA TYR A 26 9.76 3.14 -3.40
C TYR A 26 10.97 4.06 -3.54
N ALA A 27 11.44 4.22 -4.77
CA ALA A 27 12.35 5.30 -5.11
C ALA A 27 11.52 6.49 -5.59
N ILE A 28 11.37 7.50 -4.74
CA ILE A 28 10.61 8.72 -5.05
C ILE A 28 11.55 9.85 -5.47
N GLN A 29 11.12 10.67 -6.43
CA GLN A 29 11.83 11.87 -6.85
C GLN A 29 10.93 13.08 -6.67
N ARG A 30 11.45 14.09 -5.98
CA ARG A 30 10.80 15.41 -5.90
C ARG A 30 11.50 16.39 -6.83
N PRO A 31 10.80 17.35 -7.43
CA PRO A 31 11.43 18.38 -8.27
C PRO A 31 12.46 19.23 -7.50
N THR A 32 12.26 19.38 -6.20
CA THR A 32 13.11 20.19 -5.31
C THR A 32 14.37 19.45 -4.84
N TRP A 33 14.47 18.14 -5.06
CA TRP A 33 15.56 17.33 -4.54
C TRP A 33 16.55 16.92 -5.64
N PRO A 34 17.85 16.93 -5.37
CA PRO A 34 18.86 16.59 -6.38
C PRO A 34 18.93 15.07 -6.68
N THR A 35 18.43 14.22 -5.79
CA THR A 35 18.45 12.75 -5.96
C THR A 35 17.14 12.13 -5.52
N ALA A 36 16.88 10.92 -6.03
CA ALA A 36 15.79 10.10 -5.56
C ALA A 36 16.00 9.66 -4.11
N HIS A 37 14.89 9.36 -3.45
CA HIS A 37 14.81 9.07 -2.04
C HIS A 37 14.11 7.73 -1.83
N ALA A 38 14.57 6.92 -0.87
CA ALA A 38 13.97 5.63 -0.56
C ALA A 38 12.88 5.76 0.51
N VAL A 39 11.67 5.29 0.20
CA VAL A 39 10.56 5.16 1.15
C VAL A 39 10.14 3.70 1.20
N ARG A 40 10.21 3.10 2.39
CA ARG A 40 9.72 1.75 2.61
C ARG A 40 8.30 1.82 3.13
N VAL A 41 7.36 1.17 2.45
CA VAL A 41 5.96 1.07 2.90
C VAL A 41 5.69 -0.34 3.36
N LYS A 42 5.30 -0.49 4.63
CA LYS A 42 4.86 -1.76 5.21
C LYS A 42 3.35 -1.88 5.13
N VAL A 43 2.86 -3.08 4.84
CA VAL A 43 1.45 -3.45 4.80
C VAL A 43 1.24 -4.64 5.74
N SER A 44 0.49 -4.44 6.81
CA SER A 44 0.13 -5.51 7.74
C SER A 44 -0.84 -6.49 7.06
N LEU A 45 -0.55 -7.78 7.15
CA LEU A 45 -1.42 -8.81 6.59
C LEU A 45 -2.74 -8.88 7.38
N ALA A 46 -2.65 -8.87 8.71
CA ALA A 46 -3.81 -9.03 9.58
C ALA A 46 -4.65 -7.74 9.69
N ASP A 47 -3.99 -6.60 9.91
CA ASP A 47 -4.71 -5.36 10.23
C ASP A 47 -5.19 -4.63 8.98
N GLU A 48 -4.47 -4.74 7.86
CA GLU A 48 -4.77 -3.99 6.64
C GLU A 48 -5.30 -4.90 5.54
N LEU A 49 -4.50 -5.87 5.06
CA LEU A 49 -4.87 -6.67 3.91
C LEU A 49 -6.15 -7.49 4.17
N ASP A 50 -6.18 -8.29 5.23
CA ASP A 50 -7.29 -9.21 5.51
C ASP A 50 -8.58 -8.43 5.81
N TYR A 51 -8.50 -7.38 6.61
CA TYR A 51 -9.64 -6.50 6.88
C TYR A 51 -10.19 -5.88 5.58
N LEU A 52 -9.34 -5.25 4.77
CA LEU A 52 -9.77 -4.55 3.55
C LEU A 52 -10.30 -5.53 2.50
N LYS A 53 -9.65 -6.68 2.34
CA LYS A 53 -10.07 -7.73 1.41
C LYS A 53 -11.44 -8.31 1.78
N THR A 54 -11.67 -8.63 3.04
CA THR A 54 -12.89 -9.30 3.48
C THR A 54 -14.03 -8.31 3.71
N ASN A 55 -13.79 -7.23 4.44
CA ASN A 55 -14.86 -6.30 4.84
C ASN A 55 -15.19 -5.28 3.76
N VAL A 56 -14.19 -4.74 3.06
CA VAL A 56 -14.43 -3.74 2.02
C VAL A 56 -14.73 -4.41 0.68
N LEU A 57 -13.82 -5.25 0.19
CA LEU A 57 -13.96 -5.84 -1.13
C LEU A 57 -14.91 -7.03 -1.17
N GLY A 58 -15.15 -7.72 -0.05
CA GLY A 58 -16.03 -8.90 -0.01
C GLY A 58 -15.49 -10.03 -0.88
N LEU A 59 -14.18 -10.26 -0.83
CA LEU A 59 -13.49 -11.28 -1.61
C LEU A 59 -13.19 -12.49 -0.73
N SER A 60 -13.84 -13.61 -1.04
CA SER A 60 -13.62 -14.89 -0.35
C SER A 60 -13.55 -16.02 -1.37
N GLY A 61 -12.59 -16.93 -1.21
CA GLY A 61 -12.44 -18.11 -2.07
C GLY A 61 -11.29 -18.02 -3.09
N GLY A 62 -11.32 -18.89 -4.09
CA GLY A 62 -10.26 -19.08 -5.07
C GLY A 62 -9.22 -20.13 -4.65
N SER A 63 -8.50 -20.66 -5.63
CA SER A 63 -7.39 -21.59 -5.39
C SER A 63 -6.22 -20.90 -4.66
N PRO A 64 -5.31 -21.65 -4.01
CA PRO A 64 -4.16 -21.05 -3.33
C PRO A 64 -3.32 -20.12 -4.22
N GLY A 65 -3.16 -20.46 -5.51
CA GLY A 65 -2.45 -19.61 -6.47
C GLY A 65 -3.21 -18.32 -6.82
N GLN A 66 -4.54 -18.38 -6.89
CA GLN A 66 -5.38 -17.19 -7.09
C GLN A 66 -5.35 -16.27 -5.87
N GLN A 67 -5.42 -16.85 -4.66
CA GLN A 67 -5.32 -16.08 -3.42
C GLN A 67 -3.96 -15.38 -3.31
N LEU A 68 -2.87 -16.05 -3.68
CA LEU A 68 -1.53 -15.45 -3.70
C LEU A 68 -1.46 -14.25 -4.65
N ARG A 69 -1.92 -14.41 -5.90
CA ARG A 69 -1.92 -13.31 -6.88
C ARG A 69 -2.80 -12.14 -6.46
N MET A 70 -3.99 -12.43 -5.94
CA MET A 70 -4.89 -11.42 -5.40
C MET A 70 -4.24 -10.65 -4.25
N ASN A 71 -3.62 -11.36 -3.30
CA ASN A 71 -2.94 -10.72 -2.18
C ASN A 71 -1.80 -9.83 -2.67
N GLN A 72 -0.97 -10.28 -3.62
CA GLN A 72 0.13 -9.47 -4.19
C GLN A 72 -0.37 -8.20 -4.90
N LEU A 73 -1.48 -8.30 -5.63
CA LEU A 73 -2.10 -7.15 -6.29
C LEU A 73 -2.63 -6.16 -5.26
N LEU A 74 -3.39 -6.66 -4.28
CA LEU A 74 -3.97 -5.83 -3.23
C LEU A 74 -2.92 -5.15 -2.36
N THR A 75 -1.88 -5.86 -1.93
CA THR A 75 -0.82 -5.28 -1.11
C THR A 75 -0.06 -4.21 -1.86
N LYS A 76 0.17 -4.36 -3.17
CA LYS A 76 0.78 -3.31 -4.00
C LYS A 76 -0.12 -2.08 -4.07
N ARG A 77 -1.41 -2.25 -4.35
CA ARG A 77 -2.38 -1.14 -4.43
C ARG A 77 -2.53 -0.41 -3.10
N ILE A 78 -2.54 -1.16 -1.99
CA ILE A 78 -2.53 -0.60 -0.64
C ILE A 78 -1.25 0.20 -0.42
N ALA A 79 -0.08 -0.36 -0.71
CA ALA A 79 1.20 0.33 -0.53
C ALA A 79 1.29 1.63 -1.35
N ASP A 80 0.84 1.61 -2.61
CA ASP A 80 0.77 2.79 -3.47
C ASP A 80 -0.10 3.88 -2.85
N ARG A 81 -1.28 3.51 -2.32
CA ARG A 81 -2.18 4.47 -1.67
C ARG A 81 -1.62 4.98 -0.36
N LYS A 82 -0.99 4.12 0.45
CA LYS A 82 -0.34 4.51 1.70
C LYS A 82 0.78 5.51 1.47
N LEU A 83 1.57 5.35 0.39
CA LEU A 83 2.58 6.32 0.01
C LEU A 83 1.98 7.71 -0.28
N GLN A 84 0.84 7.75 -0.98
CA GLN A 84 0.12 9.02 -1.23
C GLN A 84 -0.39 9.64 0.06
N ILE A 85 -1.01 8.85 0.95
CA ILE A 85 -1.48 9.33 2.26
C ILE A 85 -0.30 9.85 3.09
N ALA A 86 0.82 9.12 3.13
CA ALA A 86 2.02 9.54 3.84
C ALA A 86 2.63 10.83 3.26
N ASN A 87 2.49 11.08 1.95
CA ASN A 87 2.87 12.37 1.34
C ASN A 87 1.97 13.49 1.85
N ASP A 88 0.66 13.26 1.84
CA ASP A 88 -0.34 14.25 2.27
C ASP A 88 -0.16 14.67 3.73
N GLU A 89 0.26 13.73 4.58
CA GLU A 89 0.60 13.96 5.99
C GLU A 89 2.01 14.52 6.21
N GLY A 90 2.81 14.67 5.15
CA GLY A 90 4.17 15.18 5.22
C GLY A 90 5.19 14.24 5.88
N LEU A 91 4.89 12.93 5.97
CA LEU A 91 5.73 11.95 6.68
C LEU A 91 7.14 11.80 6.07
N PHE A 92 7.29 12.13 4.79
CA PHE A 92 8.57 12.13 4.07
C PHE A 92 8.81 13.47 3.35
N SER A 93 8.44 14.57 4.00
CA SER A 93 8.79 15.92 3.53
C SER A 93 10.26 16.27 3.78
N GLN A 94 10.91 15.55 4.70
CA GLN A 94 12.33 15.68 4.96
C GLN A 94 13.13 14.65 4.15
N ARG A 95 14.37 14.99 3.81
CA ARG A 95 15.28 14.12 3.06
C ARG A 95 15.95 13.08 3.98
N LEU A 96 15.14 12.21 4.59
CA LEU A 96 15.57 11.11 5.47
C LEU A 96 14.86 9.83 5.05
N ASP A 97 15.55 8.68 5.11
CA ASP A 97 14.92 7.39 4.82
C ASP A 97 13.69 7.21 5.70
N VAL A 98 12.52 7.02 5.08
CA VAL A 98 11.25 6.94 5.77
C VAL A 98 10.68 5.54 5.65
N GLN A 99 10.29 5.00 6.80
CA GLN A 99 9.45 3.82 6.86
C GLN A 99 8.02 4.26 7.17
N VAL A 100 7.10 3.95 6.27
CA VAL A 100 5.66 4.07 6.49
C VAL A 100 5.19 2.76 7.08
N ASP A 101 4.95 2.77 8.39
CA ASP A 101 4.47 1.60 9.13
C ASP A 101 3.01 1.24 8.76
N PRO A 102 2.52 0.05 9.16
CA PRO A 102 1.10 -0.29 9.10
C PRO A 102 0.23 0.84 9.68
N PHE A 103 -0.93 1.09 9.08
CA PHE A 103 -1.91 2.05 9.62
C PHE A 103 -2.68 1.43 10.80
N SER A 104 -1.93 0.91 11.75
CA SER A 104 -2.36 0.43 13.05
C SER A 104 -1.51 1.13 14.13
N GLY A 105 -1.89 0.95 15.40
CA GLY A 105 -1.19 1.59 16.52
C GLY A 105 -1.04 3.12 16.33
N PRO A 106 0.18 3.68 16.27
CA PRO A 106 0.41 5.12 16.10
C PRO A 106 -0.22 5.72 14.83
N PHE A 107 -0.28 4.96 13.74
CA PHE A 107 -0.80 5.42 12.44
C PHE A 107 -2.26 5.03 12.20
N ALA A 108 -2.97 4.53 13.21
CA ALA A 108 -4.37 4.11 13.10
C ALA A 108 -5.31 5.23 12.60
N HIS A 109 -4.98 6.49 12.88
CA HIS A 109 -5.75 7.65 12.41
C HIS A 109 -5.74 7.82 10.87
N LEU A 110 -4.79 7.21 10.17
CA LEU A 110 -4.68 7.22 8.71
C LEU A 110 -5.49 6.11 8.04
N PHE A 111 -5.85 5.06 8.80
CA PHE A 111 -6.59 3.91 8.29
C PHE A 111 -7.94 4.28 7.66
N PRO A 112 -8.77 5.17 8.25
CA PRO A 112 -10.03 5.56 7.63
C PRO A 112 -9.88 6.17 6.22
N ARG A 113 -8.75 6.86 5.94
CA ARG A 113 -8.48 7.41 4.61
C ARG A 113 -8.17 6.31 3.59
N LEU A 114 -7.51 5.24 4.04
CA LEU A 114 -7.25 4.05 3.23
C LEU A 114 -8.54 3.25 2.97
N GLU A 115 -9.36 3.06 4.00
CA GLU A 115 -10.65 2.37 3.90
C GLU A 115 -11.60 3.12 2.96
N ALA A 116 -11.75 4.44 3.13
CA ALA A 116 -12.60 5.27 2.27
C ALA A 116 -12.17 5.19 0.80
N TRP A 117 -10.86 5.29 0.52
CA TRP A 117 -10.33 5.13 -0.82
C TRP A 117 -10.68 3.76 -1.42
N MET A 118 -10.57 2.68 -0.64
CA MET A 118 -10.88 1.34 -1.15
C MET A 118 -12.38 1.15 -1.38
N GLN A 119 -13.24 1.76 -0.57
CA GLN A 119 -14.69 1.78 -0.81
C GLN A 119 -15.03 2.50 -2.11
N GLU A 120 -14.45 3.68 -2.34
CA GLU A 120 -14.63 4.46 -3.58
C GLU A 120 -14.15 3.70 -4.81
N ASN A 121 -13.03 2.98 -4.69
CA ASN A 121 -12.40 2.24 -5.79
C ASN A 121 -12.83 0.76 -5.86
N LYS A 122 -13.80 0.35 -5.04
CA LYS A 122 -14.19 -1.07 -4.87
C LYS A 122 -14.52 -1.74 -6.19
N ALA A 123 -15.34 -1.10 -7.04
CA ALA A 123 -15.74 -1.65 -8.32
C ALA A 123 -14.54 -1.84 -9.26
N ALA A 124 -13.67 -0.84 -9.36
CA ALA A 124 -12.47 -0.88 -10.19
C ALA A 124 -11.47 -1.96 -9.70
N LEU A 125 -11.23 -2.03 -8.39
CA LEU A 125 -10.34 -3.03 -7.80
C LEU A 125 -10.87 -4.46 -8.00
N ARG A 126 -12.19 -4.67 -7.86
CA ARG A 126 -12.79 -5.98 -8.15
C ARG A 126 -12.65 -6.35 -9.63
N GLN A 127 -12.86 -5.40 -10.53
CA GLN A 127 -12.66 -5.63 -11.96
C GLN A 127 -11.19 -5.96 -12.29
N GLU A 128 -10.23 -5.27 -11.67
CA GLU A 128 -8.81 -5.55 -11.84
C GLU A 128 -8.45 -6.96 -11.36
N ILE A 129 -8.99 -7.37 -10.21
CA ILE A 129 -8.80 -8.73 -9.66
C ILE A 129 -9.41 -9.78 -10.58
N GLN A 130 -10.62 -9.53 -11.09
CA GLN A 130 -11.27 -10.41 -12.06
C GLN A 130 -10.43 -10.58 -13.33
N GLN A 131 -9.80 -9.51 -13.83
CA GLN A 131 -8.94 -9.56 -15.01
C GLN A 131 -7.62 -10.28 -14.75
N ALA A 132 -6.98 -10.03 -13.60
CA ALA A 132 -5.67 -10.58 -13.27
C ALA A 132 -5.70 -12.01 -12.73
N VAL A 133 -6.80 -12.40 -12.07
CA VAL A 133 -6.92 -13.62 -11.26
C VAL A 133 -8.07 -14.52 -11.72
N GLY A 134 -9.08 -13.97 -12.40
CA GLY A 134 -10.21 -14.73 -12.95
C GLY A 134 -11.31 -15.07 -11.95
N ILE A 135 -11.44 -14.31 -10.85
CA ILE A 135 -12.44 -14.48 -9.78
C ILE A 135 -13.19 -13.19 -9.48
#